data_AF-A0A925ADV9-F1
#
_entry.id   AF-A0A925ADV9-F1
#
_cell.length_a   1.000
_cell.length_b   1.000
_cell.length_c   1.000
_cell.angle_alpha   90.00
_cell.angle_beta   90.00
_cell.angle_gamma   90.00
#
_symmetry.space_group_name_H-M   'P 1'
#
loop_
_entity.id
_entity.type
_entity.pdbx_description
1 polymer ?
#
loop_
_entity_poly.entity_id
_entity_poly.type
_entity_poly.pdbx_seq_one_letter_code
_entity_poly.pdbx_strand_id
1 'polypeptide(L)'
;MIFNHLGLFYFTIIFSLVYTFAFAPAMNPLQFLALLSLLFIGCNQSGNHPFGDCASDSWANDDSTSATTNNTGRGALLGTRFTSLEDLKTVIQIEYDSNVVFVRHCSKGRAVTSVLATGASQGDILNARYKGAIWKRFSLLFRCPYAVINRKDLEKVFNLSRRIPEWFGEGDPAFFDLAESSVAKINTPDLAFKNARDSTEKGYLNSFNHFTAQAFITSCFSEDVADFIADSHERYRHPELITGLFTAAQITNLEEGPVDNYVDLINNEWGQELGKQLKEKYGIDRETNWSPELLANYLNDLQRYYSWAFQIGFIPYKPEDDVVLRFSKKIDIIMKGRLKLDRRE
;
A
#
# COMPACT_ATOMS: atom_id res chain seq x y z
N MET A 1 -14.70 26.12 7.46
CA MET A 1 -15.00 26.74 8.76
C MET A 1 -15.73 25.71 9.62
N ILE A 2 -14.97 24.87 10.33
CA ILE A 2 -15.17 24.29 11.67
C ILE A 2 -13.74 23.80 12.01
N PHE A 3 -13.08 24.54 12.89
CA PHE A 3 -11.71 24.31 13.37
C PHE A 3 -11.77 23.52 14.69
N ASN A 4 -10.64 22.87 15.01
CA ASN A 4 -10.10 22.66 16.35
C ASN A 4 -11.00 22.04 17.42
N HIS A 5 -10.70 20.79 17.79
CA HIS A 5 -10.47 20.39 19.18
C HIS A 5 -9.92 18.97 19.19
N LEU A 6 -8.62 18.80 19.47
CA LEU A 6 -7.99 17.60 20.09
C LEU A 6 -6.46 17.69 20.19
N GLY A 7 -5.87 18.90 20.14
CA GLY A 7 -4.46 19.12 20.44
C GLY A 7 -4.26 19.43 21.91
N LEU A 8 -4.29 18.42 22.79
CA LEU A 8 -3.77 18.47 24.17
C LEU A 8 -4.04 17.13 24.89
N PHE A 9 -3.34 16.04 24.54
CA PHE A 9 -3.27 14.82 25.39
C PHE A 9 -2.15 13.83 24.96
N TYR A 10 -1.02 14.32 24.48
CA TYR A 10 0.08 13.49 23.98
C TYR A 10 1.37 13.70 24.80
N PHE A 11 1.39 13.38 26.11
CA PHE A 11 2.67 13.26 26.83
C PHE A 11 2.75 12.25 27.99
N THR A 12 1.80 11.31 28.15
CA THR A 12 1.77 10.42 29.33
C THR A 12 1.73 8.92 29.03
N ILE A 13 2.37 8.42 27.96
CA ILE A 13 2.37 6.96 27.66
C ILE A 13 3.76 6.39 27.27
N ILE A 14 4.82 7.21 27.20
CA ILE A 14 6.17 6.69 26.87
C ILE A 14 6.90 6.12 28.11
N PHE A 15 6.52 6.49 29.34
CA PHE A 15 7.19 5.99 30.55
C PHE A 15 6.65 4.66 31.11
N SER A 16 5.48 4.19 30.67
CA SER A 16 4.83 3.00 31.27
C SER A 16 5.18 1.67 30.57
N LEU A 17 5.80 1.72 29.38
CA LEU A 17 6.15 0.50 28.63
C LEU A 17 7.60 0.02 28.85
N VAL A 18 8.49 0.89 29.33
CA VAL A 18 9.88 0.50 29.68
C VAL A 18 9.98 0.05 31.15
N TYR A 19 9.14 0.58 32.05
CA TYR A 19 9.17 0.21 33.46
C TYR A 19 8.55 -1.18 33.74
N THR A 20 7.57 -1.60 32.94
CA THR A 20 6.87 -2.89 33.15
C THR A 20 7.71 -4.10 32.73
N PHE A 21 8.76 -3.91 31.93
CA PHE A 21 9.70 -5.00 31.55
C PHE A 21 10.97 -5.04 32.41
N ALA A 22 11.25 -4.01 33.22
CA ALA A 22 12.45 -3.96 34.06
C ALA A 22 12.26 -4.57 35.47
N PHE A 23 11.02 -4.87 35.89
CA PHE A 23 10.70 -5.38 37.23
C PHE A 23 9.63 -6.48 37.24
N ALA A 24 9.64 -7.38 36.26
CA ALA A 24 8.94 -8.66 36.42
C ALA A 24 9.80 -9.58 37.30
N PRO A 25 9.26 -10.18 38.39
CA PRO A 25 9.99 -11.19 39.15
C PRO A 25 10.36 -12.34 38.20
N ALA A 26 11.56 -12.90 38.40
CA ALA A 26 12.22 -13.89 37.55
C ALA A 26 11.25 -14.85 36.85
N MET A 27 10.99 -14.59 35.56
CA MET A 27 10.29 -15.51 34.70
C MET A 27 11.10 -16.81 34.62
N ASN A 28 10.45 -17.95 34.83
CA ASN A 28 11.10 -19.25 34.76
C ASN A 28 11.72 -19.42 33.35
N PRO A 29 12.99 -19.83 33.22
CA PRO A 29 13.64 -20.03 31.92
C PRO A 29 12.86 -20.96 30.97
N LEU A 30 12.06 -21.91 31.48
CA LEU A 30 11.15 -22.72 30.66
C LEU A 30 9.96 -21.94 30.07
N GLN A 31 9.44 -20.92 30.77
CA GLN A 31 8.39 -20.05 30.24
C GLN A 31 8.95 -19.06 29.21
N PHE A 32 10.21 -18.63 29.37
CA PHE A 32 10.91 -17.81 28.36
C PHE A 32 11.23 -18.62 27.09
N LEU A 33 11.64 -19.88 27.23
CA LEU A 33 11.84 -20.81 26.11
C LEU A 33 10.52 -21.16 25.38
N ALA A 34 9.42 -21.33 26.11
CA ALA A 34 8.10 -21.51 25.51
C ALA A 34 7.62 -20.27 24.73
N LEU A 35 7.88 -19.07 25.26
CA LEU A 35 7.64 -17.80 24.54
C LEU A 35 8.54 -17.64 23.30
N LEU A 36 9.79 -18.11 23.35
CA LEU A 36 10.68 -18.13 22.18
C LEU A 36 10.21 -19.11 21.10
N SER A 37 9.67 -20.27 21.48
CA SER A 37 9.14 -21.26 20.51
C SER A 37 7.87 -20.79 19.79
N LEU A 38 7.10 -19.87 20.39
CA LEU A 38 5.91 -19.27 19.77
C LEU A 38 6.23 -18.11 18.81
N LEU A 39 7.47 -17.60 18.81
CA LEU A 39 7.95 -16.61 17.83
C LEU A 39 8.31 -17.24 16.47
N PHE A 40 8.29 -18.57 16.36
CA PHE A 40 8.58 -19.31 15.10
C PHE A 40 7.33 -19.78 14.36
N ILE A 41 6.12 -19.46 14.83
CA ILE A 41 4.92 -19.56 13.98
C ILE A 41 4.91 -18.31 13.11
N GLY A 42 5.81 -18.29 12.12
CA GLY A 42 5.78 -17.30 11.06
C GLY A 42 4.40 -17.31 10.42
N CYS A 43 3.88 -16.13 10.10
CA CYS A 43 2.87 -16.02 9.05
C CYS A 43 3.52 -16.62 7.80
N ASN A 44 3.20 -17.89 7.52
CA ASN A 44 3.74 -18.63 6.40
C ASN A 44 3.02 -18.12 5.15
N GLN A 45 3.48 -16.97 4.61
CA GLN A 45 3.13 -16.53 3.26
C GLN A 45 4.21 -17.05 2.31
N SER A 46 3.79 -17.45 1.12
CA SER A 46 4.56 -18.14 0.07
C SER A 46 4.74 -19.66 0.23
N GLY A 47 3.64 -20.39 0.09
CA GLY A 47 3.69 -21.69 -0.58
C GLY A 47 3.56 -21.44 -2.08
N ASN A 48 4.52 -21.93 -2.88
CA ASN A 48 4.42 -21.92 -4.35
C ASN A 48 3.17 -22.72 -4.76
N HIS A 49 2.04 -22.04 -4.96
CA HIS A 49 0.89 -22.62 -5.64
C HIS A 49 1.15 -22.61 -7.15
N PRO A 50 0.94 -23.72 -7.86
CA PRO A 50 1.29 -23.85 -9.27
C PRO A 50 0.23 -23.17 -10.12
N PHE A 51 0.24 -21.84 -10.12
CA PHE A 51 -0.38 -21.10 -11.21
C PHE A 51 0.46 -21.32 -12.47
N GLY A 52 -0.18 -21.70 -13.58
CA GLY A 52 0.49 -21.90 -14.85
C GLY A 52 1.32 -20.69 -15.29
N ASP A 53 2.45 -20.94 -15.96
CA ASP A 53 3.36 -19.90 -16.45
C ASP A 53 2.62 -18.86 -17.30
N CYS A 54 2.88 -17.56 -17.06
CA CYS A 54 2.39 -16.53 -17.97
C CYS A 54 3.16 -16.63 -19.30
N ALA A 55 2.47 -16.56 -20.43
CA ALA A 55 3.12 -16.51 -21.74
C ALA A 55 4.06 -15.29 -21.82
N SER A 56 5.34 -15.55 -22.08
CA SER A 56 6.42 -14.55 -22.03
C SER A 56 6.49 -13.70 -23.30
N ASP A 57 6.19 -12.40 -23.19
CA ASP A 57 6.55 -11.38 -24.19
C ASP A 57 7.48 -10.34 -23.54
N SER A 58 8.72 -10.25 -23.99
CA SER A 58 9.74 -9.37 -23.40
C SER A 58 9.45 -7.87 -23.60
N TRP A 59 9.72 -7.06 -22.58
CA TRP A 59 9.54 -5.59 -22.55
C TRP A 59 10.33 -4.79 -23.61
N ALA A 60 11.36 -5.39 -24.22
CA ALA A 60 12.33 -4.65 -25.01
C ALA A 60 11.93 -4.39 -26.48
N ASN A 61 10.83 -4.95 -26.98
CA ASN A 61 10.54 -4.99 -28.43
C ASN A 61 9.11 -4.60 -28.84
N ASP A 62 8.32 -3.95 -27.99
CA ASP A 62 6.92 -3.64 -28.34
C ASP A 62 6.77 -2.21 -28.89
N ASP A 63 7.22 -2.01 -30.12
CA ASP A 63 6.89 -0.84 -30.95
C ASP A 63 5.72 -1.16 -31.91
N SER A 64 4.83 -2.09 -31.53
CA SER A 64 3.78 -2.57 -32.43
C SER A 64 2.42 -1.89 -32.16
N THR A 65 2.01 -1.11 -33.16
CA THR A 65 0.69 -0.55 -33.44
C THR A 65 -0.35 -1.64 -33.75
N SER A 66 -0.48 -2.64 -32.88
CA SER A 66 -1.53 -3.66 -32.98
C SER A 66 -2.78 -3.18 -32.24
N ALA A 67 -3.72 -2.63 -32.99
CA ALA A 67 -5.10 -2.43 -32.59
C ALA A 67 -5.79 -3.79 -32.41
N THR A 68 -5.59 -4.44 -31.27
CA THR A 68 -6.42 -5.56 -30.82
C THR A 68 -7.27 -5.11 -29.63
N THR A 69 -8.58 -5.12 -29.87
CA THR A 69 -9.68 -4.71 -28.99
C THR A 69 -9.94 -5.69 -27.84
N ASN A 70 -8.89 -6.27 -27.24
CA ASN A 70 -9.03 -7.06 -26.04
C ASN A 70 -8.59 -6.21 -24.85
N ASN A 71 -9.48 -6.06 -23.87
CA ASN A 71 -9.29 -5.36 -22.59
C ASN A 71 -8.18 -5.99 -21.71
N THR A 72 -7.13 -6.57 -22.28
CA THR A 72 -5.99 -7.07 -21.50
C THR A 72 -5.22 -5.88 -20.95
N GLY A 73 -5.54 -5.47 -19.72
CA GLY A 73 -4.82 -4.42 -19.02
C GLY A 73 -3.31 -4.68 -19.06
N ARG A 74 -2.53 -3.64 -19.40
CA ARG A 74 -1.06 -3.71 -19.32
C ARG A 74 -0.64 -3.35 -17.90
N GLY A 75 -0.05 -4.28 -17.17
CA GLY A 75 0.38 -4.02 -15.79
C GLY A 75 -0.77 -3.64 -14.86
N ALA A 76 -0.71 -2.43 -14.30
CA ALA A 76 -1.75 -1.92 -13.40
C ALA A 76 -3.12 -1.82 -14.09
N LEU A 77 -4.17 -2.00 -13.31
CA LEU A 77 -5.56 -2.03 -13.76
C LEU A 77 -6.29 -0.75 -13.35
N LEU A 78 -7.27 -0.37 -14.16
CA LEU A 78 -8.14 0.77 -13.88
C LEU A 78 -9.57 0.25 -13.68
N GLY A 79 -10.05 0.24 -12.43
CA GLY A 79 -11.33 -0.38 -12.05
C GLY A 79 -12.54 0.14 -12.83
N THR A 80 -12.49 1.41 -13.23
CA THR A 80 -13.54 2.08 -14.01
C THR A 80 -13.68 1.58 -15.44
N ARG A 81 -12.74 0.76 -15.92
CA ARG A 81 -12.80 0.07 -17.22
C ARG A 81 -13.59 -1.22 -17.20
N PHE A 82 -13.89 -1.75 -16.01
CA PHE A 82 -14.69 -2.96 -15.88
C PHE A 82 -16.14 -2.62 -15.59
N THR A 83 -17.02 -3.34 -16.28
CA THR A 83 -18.48 -3.19 -16.19
C THR A 83 -19.11 -4.15 -15.20
N SER A 84 -18.39 -5.19 -14.78
CA SER A 84 -18.83 -6.20 -13.82
C SER A 84 -17.65 -6.98 -13.24
N LEU A 85 -17.90 -7.78 -12.20
CA LEU A 85 -16.91 -8.73 -11.69
C LEU A 85 -16.54 -9.81 -12.73
N GLU A 86 -17.49 -10.24 -13.56
CA GLU A 86 -17.22 -11.21 -14.63
C GLU A 86 -16.33 -10.64 -15.73
N ASP A 87 -16.51 -9.36 -16.07
CA ASP A 87 -15.63 -8.62 -16.98
C ASP A 87 -14.20 -8.55 -16.41
N LEU A 88 -14.05 -8.25 -15.11
CA LEU A 88 -12.76 -8.27 -14.43
C LEU A 88 -12.11 -9.66 -14.43
N LYS A 89 -12.87 -10.73 -14.19
CA LYS A 89 -12.36 -12.12 -14.24
C LYS A 89 -11.88 -12.56 -15.64
N THR A 90 -12.15 -11.79 -16.69
CA THR A 90 -11.54 -12.05 -18.01
C THR A 90 -10.06 -11.70 -18.06
N VAL A 91 -9.57 -10.87 -17.12
CA VAL A 91 -8.17 -10.42 -17.06
C VAL A 91 -7.44 -10.93 -15.81
N ILE A 92 -8.15 -11.22 -14.72
CA ILE A 92 -7.55 -11.80 -13.50
C ILE A 92 -8.06 -13.21 -13.23
N GLN A 93 -7.25 -13.99 -12.53
CA GLN A 93 -7.63 -15.29 -11.99
C GLN A 93 -7.86 -15.14 -10.49
N ILE A 94 -8.96 -15.71 -9.98
CA ILE A 94 -9.31 -15.70 -8.56
C ILE A 94 -9.53 -17.14 -8.14
N GLU A 95 -8.72 -17.62 -7.19
CA GLU A 95 -8.81 -18.96 -6.62
C GLU A 95 -9.03 -18.87 -5.11
N TYR A 96 -10.05 -19.56 -4.61
CA TYR A 96 -10.37 -19.59 -3.18
C TYR A 96 -9.96 -20.93 -2.60
N ASP A 97 -9.25 -20.91 -1.47
CA ASP A 97 -8.97 -22.09 -0.67
C ASP A 97 -9.23 -21.79 0.81
N SER A 98 -10.27 -22.40 1.37
CA SER A 98 -10.58 -22.40 2.81
C SER A 98 -10.65 -20.99 3.44
N ASN A 99 -9.49 -20.45 3.85
CA ASN A 99 -9.33 -19.15 4.53
C ASN A 99 -8.34 -18.22 3.81
N VAL A 100 -8.07 -18.47 2.52
CA VAL A 100 -7.18 -17.68 1.67
C VAL A 100 -7.78 -17.53 0.27
N VAL A 101 -7.57 -16.37 -0.33
CA VAL A 101 -7.83 -16.14 -1.76
C VAL A 101 -6.52 -15.77 -2.45
N PHE A 102 -6.33 -16.34 -3.63
CA PHE A 102 -5.23 -16.03 -4.53
C PHE A 102 -5.79 -15.25 -5.72
N VAL A 103 -5.22 -14.07 -5.96
CA VAL A 103 -5.64 -13.19 -7.05
C VAL A 103 -4.45 -12.94 -7.95
N ARG A 104 -4.48 -13.48 -9.18
CA ARG A 104 -3.37 -13.41 -10.12
C ARG A 104 -3.71 -12.57 -11.34
N HIS A 105 -2.77 -11.73 -11.75
CA HIS A 105 -2.84 -10.99 -13.02
C HIS A 105 -1.57 -11.27 -13.84
N CYS A 106 -1.75 -11.72 -15.08
CA CYS A 106 -0.66 -11.88 -16.04
C CYS A 106 -0.69 -10.74 -17.05
N SER A 107 0.45 -10.09 -17.27
CA SER A 107 0.60 -9.05 -18.29
C SER A 107 1.99 -9.11 -18.93
N LYS A 108 2.04 -9.30 -20.26
CA LYS A 108 3.28 -9.33 -21.06
C LYS A 108 4.41 -10.16 -20.42
N GLY A 109 4.13 -11.44 -20.16
CA GLY A 109 5.12 -12.35 -19.59
C GLY A 109 5.45 -12.19 -18.12
N ARG A 110 4.81 -11.26 -17.43
CA ARG A 110 4.97 -11.08 -15.98
C ARG A 110 3.67 -11.38 -15.27
N ALA A 111 3.79 -11.99 -14.10
CA ALA A 111 2.67 -12.25 -13.21
C ALA A 111 2.86 -11.46 -11.93
N VAL A 112 1.76 -10.99 -11.38
CA VAL A 112 1.66 -10.70 -9.95
C VAL A 112 0.60 -11.60 -9.34
N THR A 113 0.79 -12.01 -8.09
CA THR A 113 -0.17 -12.85 -7.36
C THR A 113 -0.32 -12.30 -5.95
N SER A 114 -1.50 -11.80 -5.64
CA SER A 114 -1.86 -11.38 -4.29
C SER A 114 -2.41 -12.56 -3.49
N VAL A 115 -2.03 -12.68 -2.22
CA VAL A 115 -2.44 -13.77 -1.33
C VAL A 115 -3.09 -13.20 -0.07
N LEU A 116 -4.41 -13.06 -0.11
CA LEU A 116 -5.16 -12.49 0.99
C LEU A 116 -5.73 -13.60 1.89
N ALA A 117 -5.22 -13.71 3.12
CA ALA A 117 -5.66 -14.70 4.09
C ALA A 117 -6.40 -14.07 5.28
N THR A 118 -7.23 -14.86 5.99
CA THR A 118 -7.85 -14.41 7.24
C THR A 118 -6.80 -13.95 8.26
N GLY A 119 -7.12 -12.91 9.03
CA GLY A 119 -6.20 -12.38 10.04
C GLY A 119 -6.62 -11.01 10.57
N ALA A 120 -5.70 -10.29 11.20
CA ALA A 120 -5.98 -9.00 11.81
C ALA A 120 -6.22 -7.91 10.75
N SER A 121 -7.31 -7.17 10.90
CA SER A 121 -7.62 -6.02 10.05
C SER A 121 -6.96 -4.73 10.56
N GLN A 122 -6.90 -3.70 9.72
CA GLN A 122 -6.53 -2.35 10.13
C GLN A 122 -7.40 -1.86 11.32
N GLY A 123 -8.69 -2.20 11.31
CA GLY A 123 -9.62 -1.87 12.40
C GLY A 123 -9.20 -2.48 13.74
N ASP A 124 -8.75 -3.74 13.75
CA ASP A 124 -8.27 -4.41 14.96
C ASP A 124 -7.04 -3.70 15.54
N ILE A 125 -6.11 -3.31 14.68
CA ILE A 125 -4.88 -2.61 15.05
C ILE A 125 -5.19 -1.23 15.64
N LEU A 126 -6.03 -0.43 14.96
CA LEU A 126 -6.43 0.89 15.43
C LEU A 126 -7.19 0.82 16.75
N ASN A 127 -8.08 -0.17 16.91
CA ASN A 127 -8.81 -0.39 18.15
C ASN A 127 -7.87 -0.77 19.30
N ALA A 128 -6.84 -1.59 19.08
CA ALA A 128 -5.85 -1.91 20.11
C ALA A 128 -5.00 -0.70 20.51
N ARG A 129 -4.65 0.18 19.55
CA ARG A 129 -3.87 1.40 19.78
C ARG A 129 -4.64 2.43 20.59
N TYR A 130 -5.82 2.83 20.13
CA TYR A 130 -6.54 4.01 20.62
C TYR A 130 -7.69 3.71 21.58
N LYS A 131 -8.31 2.52 21.47
CA LYS A 131 -9.55 2.17 22.19
C LYS A 131 -9.40 0.95 23.11
N GLY A 132 -8.18 0.43 23.25
CA GLY A 132 -7.93 -0.88 23.83
C GLY A 132 -7.50 -0.86 25.29
N ALA A 133 -8.22 -1.58 26.14
CA ALA A 133 -7.71 -2.06 27.43
C ALA A 133 -6.44 -2.90 27.21
N ILE A 134 -5.61 -3.05 28.25
CA ILE A 134 -4.36 -3.84 28.24
C ILE A 134 -4.56 -5.21 27.57
N TRP A 135 -5.68 -5.88 27.84
CA TRP A 135 -6.05 -7.16 27.23
C TRP A 135 -6.20 -7.16 25.70
N LYS A 136 -6.68 -6.07 25.09
CA LYS A 136 -6.76 -5.97 23.61
C LYS A 136 -5.37 -5.82 22.98
N ARG A 137 -4.45 -5.17 23.68
CA ARG A 137 -3.04 -5.05 23.26
C ARG A 137 -2.30 -6.39 23.39
N PHE A 138 -2.52 -7.11 24.49
CA PHE A 138 -2.04 -8.49 24.64
C PHE A 138 -2.63 -9.42 23.58
N SER A 139 -3.95 -9.34 23.31
CA SER A 139 -4.58 -10.15 22.26
C SER A 139 -3.99 -9.86 20.88
N LEU A 140 -3.73 -8.60 20.55
CA LEU A 140 -3.06 -8.24 19.28
C LEU A 140 -1.63 -8.78 19.21
N LEU A 141 -0.88 -8.76 20.31
CA LEU A 141 0.47 -9.34 20.38
C LEU A 141 0.47 -10.83 20.00
N PHE A 142 -0.52 -11.59 20.48
CA PHE A 142 -0.64 -13.01 20.15
C PHE A 142 -1.23 -13.28 18.76
N ARG A 143 -2.17 -12.44 18.30
CA ARG A 143 -2.85 -12.63 17.01
C ARG A 143 -2.09 -12.08 15.81
N CYS A 144 -1.22 -11.09 16.02
CA CYS A 144 -0.49 -10.39 14.97
C CYS A 144 0.91 -9.96 15.47
N PRO A 145 1.80 -10.93 15.76
CA PRO A 145 3.16 -10.63 16.22
C PRO A 145 3.94 -9.77 15.22
N TYR A 146 3.69 -9.96 13.92
CA TYR A 146 4.29 -9.18 12.85
C TYR A 146 4.07 -7.67 13.01
N ALA A 147 2.84 -7.24 13.33
CA ALA A 147 2.54 -5.82 13.55
C ALA A 147 3.31 -5.23 14.75
N VAL A 148 3.59 -6.04 15.77
CA VAL A 148 4.32 -5.59 16.96
C VAL A 148 5.80 -5.47 16.66
N ILE A 149 6.38 -6.45 15.97
CA ILE A 149 7.80 -6.46 15.57
C ILE A 149 8.07 -5.26 14.65
N ASN A 150 7.22 -5.04 13.66
CA ASN A 150 7.37 -3.99 12.65
C ASN A 150 6.71 -2.65 13.03
N ARG A 151 6.31 -2.46 14.30
CA ARG A 151 5.54 -1.28 14.74
C ARG A 151 6.15 0.07 14.36
N LYS A 152 7.48 0.18 14.35
CA LYS A 152 8.19 1.43 14.02
C LYS A 152 8.07 1.75 12.53
N ASP A 153 8.11 0.72 11.69
CA ASP A 153 7.95 0.88 10.25
C ASP A 153 6.51 1.19 9.89
N LEU A 154 5.56 0.50 10.52
CA LEU A 154 4.14 0.80 10.38
C LEU A 154 3.80 2.24 10.80
N GLU A 155 4.45 2.76 11.86
CA GLU A 155 4.29 4.15 12.27
C GLU A 155 4.87 5.14 11.25
N LYS A 156 6.05 4.85 10.69
CA LYS A 156 6.63 5.68 9.61
C LYS A 156 5.73 5.69 8.38
N VAL A 157 5.25 4.53 7.93
CA VAL A 157 4.32 4.44 6.80
C VAL A 157 3.03 5.20 7.07
N PHE A 158 2.45 5.05 8.26
CA PHE A 158 1.26 5.80 8.67
C PHE A 158 1.45 7.32 8.62
N ASN A 159 2.64 7.81 9.00
CA ASN A 159 2.95 9.23 8.92
C ASN A 159 3.16 9.70 7.46
N LEU A 160 3.70 8.85 6.59
CA LEU A 160 3.82 9.14 5.15
C LEU A 160 2.45 9.14 4.45
N SER A 161 1.51 8.31 4.92
CA SER A 161 0.17 8.19 4.34
C SER A 161 -0.81 9.27 4.83
N ARG A 162 -0.38 10.26 5.62
CA ARG A 162 -1.27 11.26 6.23
C ARG A 162 -0.72 12.66 6.13
N ARG A 163 -1.62 13.63 5.93
CA ARG A 163 -1.33 15.05 6.11
C ARG A 163 -1.28 15.34 7.61
N ILE A 164 -0.15 15.84 8.10
CA ILE A 164 0.13 16.20 9.49
C ILE A 164 0.74 17.62 9.50
N PRO A 165 -0.08 18.66 9.26
CA PRO A 165 0.42 20.03 9.13
C PRO A 165 1.13 20.54 10.38
N GLU A 166 0.80 19.99 11.56
CA GLU A 166 1.44 20.33 12.82
C GLU A 166 2.94 19.99 12.85
N TRP A 167 3.37 18.99 12.07
CA TRP A 167 4.76 18.53 12.06
C TRP A 167 5.52 18.98 10.80
N PHE A 168 4.82 19.06 9.68
CA PHE A 168 5.45 19.29 8.37
C PHE A 168 5.06 20.63 7.73
N GLY A 169 4.14 21.37 8.33
CA GLY A 169 3.66 22.67 7.86
C GLY A 169 2.38 22.60 7.02
N GLU A 170 1.79 23.77 6.76
CA GLU A 170 0.64 23.90 5.86
C GLU A 170 0.96 23.31 4.48
N GLY A 171 0.03 22.53 3.91
CA GLY A 171 0.21 21.84 2.63
C GLY A 171 1.16 20.64 2.69
N ASP A 172 1.26 19.98 3.84
CA ASP A 172 1.98 18.71 4.00
C ASP A 172 1.38 17.60 3.11
N PRO A 173 2.17 17.03 2.17
CA PRO A 173 1.67 16.00 1.25
C PRO A 173 1.69 14.60 1.86
N ALA A 174 0.70 13.78 1.50
CA ALA A 174 0.64 12.33 1.73
C ALA A 174 0.77 11.56 0.40
N PHE A 175 0.75 10.22 0.45
CA PHE A 175 0.71 9.40 -0.77
C PHE A 175 -0.46 9.78 -1.70
N PHE A 176 -1.63 10.09 -1.13
CA PHE A 176 -2.79 10.54 -1.88
C PHE A 176 -2.50 11.82 -2.69
N ASP A 177 -1.76 12.77 -2.11
CA ASP A 177 -1.37 14.01 -2.80
C ASP A 177 -0.40 13.76 -3.97
N LEU A 178 0.45 12.72 -3.88
CA LEU A 178 1.30 12.30 -5.00
C LEU A 178 0.47 11.71 -6.15
N ALA A 179 -0.55 10.92 -5.82
CA ALA A 179 -1.49 10.37 -6.79
C ALA A 179 -2.31 11.47 -7.47
N GLU A 180 -2.87 12.39 -6.69
CA GLU A 180 -3.59 13.57 -7.18
C GLU A 180 -2.70 14.42 -8.11
N SER A 181 -1.46 14.68 -7.69
CA SER A 181 -0.48 15.38 -8.52
C SER A 181 -0.16 14.61 -9.82
N SER A 182 -0.11 13.29 -9.79
CA SER A 182 0.15 12.46 -10.98
C SER A 182 -1.02 12.54 -11.96
N VAL A 183 -2.26 12.48 -11.47
CA VAL A 183 -3.48 12.68 -12.29
C VAL A 183 -3.47 14.07 -12.92
N ALA A 184 -3.17 15.12 -12.15
CA ALA A 184 -3.10 16.49 -12.64
C ALA A 184 -2.00 16.72 -13.70
N LYS A 185 -0.98 15.85 -13.73
CA LYS A 185 0.10 15.88 -14.73
C LYS A 185 -0.21 15.07 -15.99
N ILE A 186 -1.35 14.38 -16.11
CA ILE A 186 -1.74 13.72 -17.36
C ILE A 186 -1.88 14.77 -18.47
N ASN A 187 -1.16 14.59 -19.60
CA ASN A 187 -1.18 15.55 -20.72
C ASN A 187 -1.84 15.03 -22.00
N THR A 188 -2.43 13.84 -21.94
CA THR A 188 -3.25 13.25 -23.03
C THR A 188 -4.66 12.95 -22.51
N PRO A 189 -5.45 13.97 -22.12
CA PRO A 189 -6.76 13.76 -21.49
C PRO A 189 -7.75 13.03 -22.39
N ASP A 190 -7.63 13.20 -23.71
CA ASP A 190 -8.40 12.50 -24.75
C ASP A 190 -8.13 10.99 -24.77
N LEU A 191 -6.91 10.57 -24.40
CA LEU A 191 -6.58 9.16 -24.25
C LEU A 191 -6.95 8.64 -22.86
N ALA A 192 -6.78 9.47 -21.82
CA ALA A 192 -6.92 9.06 -20.43
C ALA A 192 -8.38 8.90 -20.01
N PHE A 193 -9.22 9.89 -20.28
CA PHE A 193 -10.57 10.00 -19.71
C PHE A 193 -11.67 9.58 -20.71
N LYS A 194 -11.47 8.44 -21.38
CA LYS A 194 -12.43 7.88 -22.34
C LYS A 194 -13.76 7.45 -21.71
N ASN A 195 -13.75 7.15 -20.41
CA ASN A 195 -14.94 6.86 -19.62
C ASN A 195 -15.08 7.95 -18.55
N ALA A 196 -16.29 8.48 -18.36
CA ALA A 196 -16.57 9.49 -17.35
C ALA A 196 -16.17 9.04 -15.92
N ARG A 197 -16.17 7.74 -15.64
CA ARG A 197 -15.72 7.20 -14.36
C ARG A 197 -14.20 7.36 -14.14
N ASP A 198 -13.39 7.48 -15.19
CA ASP A 198 -11.92 7.58 -15.05
C ASP A 198 -11.46 8.85 -14.34
N SER A 199 -12.28 9.91 -14.37
CA SER A 199 -12.02 11.19 -13.71
C SER A 199 -12.57 11.26 -12.29
N THR A 200 -13.26 10.23 -11.80
CA THR A 200 -13.71 10.16 -10.40
C THR A 200 -12.58 9.69 -9.50
N GLU A 201 -12.78 9.75 -8.19
CA GLU A 201 -11.83 9.22 -7.20
C GLU A 201 -11.49 7.74 -7.47
N LYS A 202 -12.47 6.97 -7.96
CA LYS A 202 -12.32 5.53 -8.28
C LYS A 202 -11.60 5.25 -9.60
N GLY A 203 -11.33 6.28 -10.40
CA GLY A 203 -10.55 6.18 -11.63
C GLY A 203 -9.05 6.16 -11.36
N TYR A 204 -8.31 7.04 -12.06
CA TYR A 204 -6.85 7.08 -11.95
C TYR A 204 -6.37 7.40 -10.54
N LEU A 205 -7.11 8.21 -9.79
CA LEU A 205 -6.71 8.64 -8.45
C LEU A 205 -6.57 7.44 -7.50
N ASN A 206 -7.58 6.55 -7.39
CA ASN A 206 -7.49 5.35 -6.56
C ASN A 206 -6.34 4.43 -7.03
N SER A 207 -6.29 4.17 -8.33
CA SER A 207 -5.29 3.27 -8.92
C SER A 207 -3.86 3.77 -8.68
N PHE A 208 -3.60 5.07 -8.90
CA PHE A 208 -2.29 5.68 -8.64
C PHE A 208 -1.98 5.74 -7.15
N ASN A 209 -2.97 5.96 -6.28
CA ASN A 209 -2.74 6.02 -4.84
C ASN A 209 -2.27 4.66 -4.30
N HIS A 210 -3.00 3.59 -4.60
CA HIS A 210 -2.62 2.23 -4.22
C HIS A 210 -1.24 1.85 -4.77
N PHE A 211 -1.06 2.03 -6.08
CA PHE A 211 0.19 1.70 -6.74
C PHE A 211 1.39 2.49 -6.19
N THR A 212 1.27 3.82 -6.09
CA THR A 212 2.35 4.71 -5.64
C THR A 212 2.70 4.43 -4.19
N ALA A 213 1.69 4.28 -3.31
CA ALA A 213 1.92 3.97 -1.91
C ALA A 213 2.70 2.66 -1.76
N GLN A 214 2.29 1.59 -2.45
CA GLN A 214 2.96 0.30 -2.37
C GLN A 214 4.37 0.31 -2.95
N ALA A 215 4.61 1.08 -4.02
CA ALA A 215 5.96 1.29 -4.55
C ALA A 215 6.87 1.93 -3.49
N PHE A 216 6.43 3.01 -2.82
CA PHE A 216 7.20 3.66 -1.75
C PHE A 216 7.42 2.76 -0.54
N ILE A 217 6.38 2.05 -0.09
CA ILE A 217 6.48 1.16 1.07
C ILE A 217 7.49 0.05 0.78
N THR A 218 7.41 -0.58 -0.39
CA THR A 218 8.31 -1.66 -0.78
C THR A 218 9.75 -1.18 -0.93
N SER A 219 9.97 -0.03 -1.57
CA SER A 219 11.32 0.49 -1.80
C SER A 219 12.00 0.95 -0.51
N CYS A 220 11.27 1.64 0.38
CA CYS A 220 11.81 2.20 1.61
C CYS A 220 11.88 1.19 2.76
N PHE A 221 11.02 0.18 2.77
CA PHE A 221 10.87 -0.78 3.86
C PHE A 221 11.16 -2.19 3.36
N SER A 222 10.12 -2.95 3.03
CA SER A 222 10.18 -4.28 2.45
C SER A 222 8.84 -4.62 1.80
N GLU A 223 8.85 -5.62 0.94
CA GLU A 223 7.66 -6.28 0.38
C GLU A 223 6.74 -6.79 1.51
N ASP A 224 7.28 -7.52 2.49
CA ASP A 224 6.50 -8.02 3.63
C ASP A 224 5.74 -6.91 4.41
N VAL A 225 6.29 -5.69 4.51
CA VAL A 225 5.60 -4.56 5.16
C VAL A 225 4.50 -4.02 4.25
N ALA A 226 4.75 -3.97 2.95
CA ALA A 226 3.80 -3.56 1.93
C ALA A 226 2.58 -4.50 1.90
N ASP A 227 2.82 -5.81 1.80
CA ASP A 227 1.81 -6.87 1.87
C ASP A 227 0.98 -6.80 3.14
N PHE A 228 1.64 -6.72 4.30
CA PHE A 228 0.95 -6.66 5.57
C PHE A 228 -0.03 -5.47 5.65
N ILE A 229 0.38 -4.30 5.13
CA ILE A 229 -0.46 -3.10 5.12
C ILE A 229 -1.60 -3.25 4.12
N ALA A 230 -1.33 -3.75 2.91
CA ALA A 230 -2.34 -4.03 1.89
C ALA A 230 -3.41 -4.99 2.42
N ASP A 231 -3.00 -6.16 2.91
CA ASP A 231 -3.90 -7.20 3.43
C ASP A 231 -4.74 -6.70 4.60
N SER A 232 -4.12 -5.94 5.50
CA SER A 232 -4.83 -5.37 6.66
C SER A 232 -5.86 -4.32 6.24
N HIS A 233 -5.57 -3.55 5.18
CA HIS A 233 -6.46 -2.56 4.61
C HIS A 233 -7.66 -3.23 3.91
N GLU A 234 -7.41 -4.18 3.02
CA GLU A 234 -8.47 -4.86 2.26
C GLU A 234 -9.40 -5.67 3.17
N ARG A 235 -8.85 -6.40 4.16
CA ARG A 235 -9.67 -7.11 5.17
C ARG A 235 -10.59 -6.19 5.97
N TYR A 236 -10.18 -4.95 6.19
CA TYR A 236 -11.00 -3.99 6.91
C TYR A 236 -12.17 -3.49 6.05
N ARG A 237 -11.98 -3.40 4.74
CA ARG A 237 -12.99 -2.89 3.80
C ARG A 237 -13.96 -3.97 3.34
N HIS A 238 -13.46 -5.12 2.89
CA HIS A 238 -14.27 -6.26 2.42
C HIS A 238 -13.67 -7.60 2.82
N PRO A 239 -13.97 -8.11 4.03
CA PRO A 239 -13.57 -9.46 4.42
C PRO A 239 -14.12 -10.56 3.49
N GLU A 240 -15.20 -10.29 2.76
CA GLU A 240 -15.80 -11.18 1.78
C GLU A 240 -14.86 -11.56 0.64
N LEU A 241 -13.84 -10.75 0.34
CA LEU A 241 -12.78 -11.05 -0.64
C LEU A 241 -12.15 -12.42 -0.41
N ILE A 242 -12.02 -12.85 0.85
CA ILE A 242 -11.38 -14.13 1.19
C ILE A 242 -12.28 -15.32 0.86
N THR A 243 -13.60 -15.13 0.89
CA THR A 243 -14.59 -16.21 0.72
C THR A 243 -15.26 -16.20 -0.65
N GLY A 244 -15.25 -15.07 -1.34
CA GLY A 244 -15.99 -14.85 -2.57
C GLY A 244 -17.50 -14.70 -2.38
N LEU A 245 -17.98 -14.72 -1.13
CA LEU A 245 -19.40 -14.68 -0.80
C LEU A 245 -19.89 -13.23 -0.66
N PHE A 246 -20.08 -12.57 -1.80
CA PHE A 246 -20.60 -11.20 -1.85
C PHE A 246 -22.14 -11.19 -1.91
N THR A 247 -22.74 -10.19 -1.27
CA THR A 247 -24.17 -9.88 -1.46
C THR A 247 -24.43 -9.34 -2.87
N ALA A 248 -25.67 -9.46 -3.35
CA ALA A 248 -26.06 -8.89 -4.65
C ALA A 248 -25.77 -7.38 -4.74
N ALA A 249 -26.01 -6.64 -3.64
CA ALA A 249 -25.73 -5.21 -3.57
C ALA A 249 -24.23 -4.90 -3.72
N GLN A 250 -23.35 -5.67 -3.04
CA GLN A 250 -21.90 -5.56 -3.19
C GLN A 250 -21.47 -5.84 -4.64
N ILE A 251 -21.96 -6.92 -5.25
CA ILE A 251 -21.60 -7.30 -6.63
C ILE A 251 -21.95 -6.20 -7.64
N THR A 252 -23.10 -5.56 -7.47
CA THR A 252 -23.55 -4.48 -8.37
C THR A 252 -22.86 -3.13 -8.11
N ASN A 253 -22.21 -2.97 -6.95
CA ASN A 253 -21.49 -1.74 -6.63
C ASN A 253 -20.09 -1.77 -7.28
N LEU A 254 -19.92 -1.07 -8.40
CA LEU A 254 -18.64 -1.04 -9.11
C LEU A 254 -17.61 -0.07 -8.49
N GLU A 255 -18.00 0.75 -7.52
CA GLU A 255 -17.14 1.76 -6.90
C GLU A 255 -16.61 1.33 -5.53
N GLU A 256 -17.36 0.52 -4.80
CA GLU A 256 -16.96 0.03 -3.49
C GLU A 256 -17.24 -1.47 -3.33
N GLY A 257 -17.44 -2.21 -4.41
CA GLY A 257 -17.67 -3.66 -4.38
C GLY A 257 -16.45 -4.44 -4.87
N PRO A 258 -16.61 -5.74 -5.19
CA PRO A 258 -15.50 -6.64 -5.46
C PRO A 258 -14.63 -6.22 -6.65
N VAL A 259 -15.17 -5.48 -7.61
CA VAL A 259 -14.39 -4.97 -8.75
C VAL A 259 -13.29 -4.00 -8.28
N ASP A 260 -13.64 -3.04 -7.43
CA ASP A 260 -12.71 -2.04 -6.90
C ASP A 260 -11.61 -2.74 -6.09
N ASN A 261 -12.02 -3.59 -5.14
CA ASN A 261 -11.08 -4.23 -4.22
C ASN A 261 -10.16 -5.27 -4.88
N TYR A 262 -10.64 -6.06 -5.84
CA TYR A 262 -9.75 -6.98 -6.57
C TYR A 262 -8.77 -6.22 -7.46
N VAL A 263 -9.17 -5.07 -8.01
CA VAL A 263 -8.26 -4.19 -8.73
C VAL A 263 -7.22 -3.58 -7.79
N ASP A 264 -7.62 -3.16 -6.58
CA ASP A 264 -6.70 -2.64 -5.57
C ASP A 264 -5.70 -3.69 -5.11
N LEU A 265 -6.11 -4.94 -4.90
CA LEU A 265 -5.20 -6.08 -4.64
C LEU A 265 -4.14 -6.21 -5.73
N ILE A 266 -4.55 -6.25 -7.01
CA ILE A 266 -3.59 -6.37 -8.13
C ILE A 266 -2.70 -5.14 -8.27
N ASN A 267 -3.25 -3.94 -8.11
CA ASN A 267 -2.49 -2.70 -8.21
C ASN A 267 -1.49 -2.55 -7.08
N ASN A 268 -1.81 -3.06 -5.88
CA ASN A 268 -0.88 -3.13 -4.79
C ASN A 268 0.35 -3.95 -5.22
N GLU A 269 0.15 -5.19 -5.70
CA GLU A 269 1.25 -6.07 -6.13
C GLU A 269 2.13 -5.46 -7.23
N TRP A 270 1.53 -4.88 -8.28
CA TRP A 270 2.33 -4.22 -9.32
C TRP A 270 3.11 -3.02 -8.78
N GLY A 271 2.53 -2.28 -7.83
CA GLY A 271 3.23 -1.22 -7.11
C GLY A 271 4.44 -1.76 -6.37
N GLN A 272 4.31 -2.90 -5.68
CA GLN A 272 5.42 -3.55 -4.99
C GLN A 272 6.52 -4.01 -5.95
N GLU A 273 6.16 -4.65 -7.07
CA GLU A 273 7.11 -5.08 -8.10
C GLU A 273 7.92 -3.92 -8.69
N LEU A 274 7.26 -2.78 -8.96
CA LEU A 274 7.98 -1.60 -9.38
C LEU A 274 8.83 -1.01 -8.24
N GLY A 275 8.31 -1.01 -7.01
CA GLY A 275 9.06 -0.59 -5.81
C GLY A 275 10.37 -1.34 -5.63
N LYS A 276 10.39 -2.67 -5.85
CA LYS A 276 11.61 -3.49 -5.85
C LYS A 276 12.62 -3.03 -6.91
N GLN A 277 12.15 -2.81 -8.14
CA GLN A 277 12.99 -2.34 -9.25
C GLN A 277 13.56 -0.94 -9.00
N LEU A 278 12.74 -0.01 -8.48
CA LEU A 278 13.18 1.35 -8.18
C LEU A 278 14.15 1.37 -6.99
N LYS A 279 13.94 0.50 -6.00
CA LYS A 279 14.88 0.31 -4.89
C LYS A 279 16.27 -0.04 -5.39
N GLU A 280 16.36 -1.05 -6.26
CA GLU A 280 17.62 -1.45 -6.87
C GLU A 280 18.23 -0.34 -7.72
N LYS A 281 17.43 0.26 -8.62
CA LYS A 281 17.88 1.31 -9.55
C LYS A 281 18.50 2.51 -8.83
N TYR A 282 17.92 2.93 -7.72
CA TYR A 282 18.34 4.13 -6.99
C TYR A 282 19.18 3.82 -5.75
N GLY A 283 19.44 2.55 -5.45
CA GLY A 283 20.13 2.14 -4.22
C GLY A 283 19.40 2.57 -2.95
N ILE A 284 18.05 2.48 -2.94
CA ILE A 284 17.24 2.92 -1.80
C ILE A 284 17.37 1.93 -0.65
N ASP A 285 17.62 2.48 0.53
CA ASP A 285 17.72 1.79 1.81
C ASP A 285 17.16 2.67 2.95
N ARG A 286 17.37 2.23 4.19
CA ARG A 286 16.87 2.92 5.38
C ARG A 286 17.57 4.26 5.67
N GLU A 287 18.77 4.46 5.12
CA GLU A 287 19.62 5.64 5.36
C GLU A 287 19.60 6.62 4.19
N THR A 288 18.82 6.32 3.14
CA THR A 288 18.69 7.13 1.94
C THR A 288 18.32 8.57 2.28
N ASN A 289 19.10 9.50 1.75
CA ASN A 289 18.81 10.93 1.80
C ASN A 289 17.86 11.27 0.65
N TRP A 290 16.61 11.60 0.98
CA TRP A 290 15.62 11.92 -0.05
C TRP A 290 15.75 13.38 -0.48
N SER A 291 16.49 13.60 -1.57
CA SER A 291 16.57 14.91 -2.21
C SER A 291 15.38 15.14 -3.17
N PRO A 292 15.08 16.40 -3.52
CA PRO A 292 14.08 16.70 -4.54
C PRO A 292 14.39 16.06 -5.89
N GLU A 293 15.68 15.97 -6.27
CA GLU A 293 16.11 15.31 -7.52
C GLU A 293 15.83 13.81 -7.50
N LEU A 294 16.16 13.13 -6.40
CA LEU A 294 15.87 11.70 -6.25
C LEU A 294 14.36 11.44 -6.33
N LEU A 295 13.56 12.24 -5.60
CA LEU A 295 12.12 12.06 -5.58
C LEU A 295 11.48 12.37 -6.96
N ALA A 296 11.89 13.44 -7.64
CA ALA A 296 11.40 13.74 -8.99
C ALA A 296 11.71 12.60 -9.96
N ASN A 297 12.93 12.05 -9.92
CA ASN A 297 13.32 10.92 -10.74
C ASN A 297 12.49 9.66 -10.44
N TYR A 298 12.28 9.36 -9.16
CA TYR A 298 11.44 8.24 -8.70
C TYR A 298 9.99 8.37 -9.21
N LEU A 299 9.39 9.55 -9.07
CA LEU A 299 8.03 9.84 -9.56
C LEU A 299 7.93 9.81 -11.08
N ASN A 300 8.98 10.22 -11.80
CA ASN A 300 9.03 10.14 -13.26
C ASN A 300 9.09 8.69 -13.77
N ASP A 301 9.75 7.78 -13.05
CA ASP A 301 9.70 6.36 -13.40
C ASP A 301 8.34 5.72 -13.09
N LEU A 302 7.66 6.15 -12.02
CA LEU A 302 6.25 5.81 -11.77
C LEU A 302 5.38 6.29 -12.94
N GLN A 303 5.51 7.54 -13.39
CA GLN A 303 4.80 8.05 -14.56
C GLN A 303 5.13 7.28 -15.83
N ARG A 304 6.40 6.89 -16.05
CA ARG A 304 6.78 6.05 -17.19
C ARG A 304 6.08 4.69 -17.15
N TYR A 305 5.98 4.08 -15.96
CA TYR A 305 5.20 2.86 -15.80
C TYR A 305 3.72 3.10 -16.11
N TYR A 306 3.12 4.18 -15.58
CA TYR A 306 1.73 4.53 -15.89
C TYR A 306 1.49 4.79 -17.37
N SER A 307 2.42 5.45 -18.06
CA SER A 307 2.36 5.65 -19.50
C SER A 307 2.34 4.32 -20.25
N TRP A 308 3.18 3.37 -19.85
CA TRP A 308 3.19 2.04 -20.43
C TRP A 308 1.90 1.26 -20.11
N ALA A 309 1.44 1.30 -18.85
CA ALA A 309 0.27 0.55 -18.40
C ALA A 309 -1.03 1.06 -19.04
N PHE A 310 -1.24 2.37 -19.01
CA PHE A 310 -2.51 3.01 -19.40
C PHE A 310 -2.49 3.65 -20.78
N GLN A 311 -1.33 3.65 -21.46
CA GLN A 311 -1.15 4.24 -22.80
C GLN A 311 -1.53 5.74 -22.84
N ILE A 312 -1.05 6.48 -21.83
CA ILE A 312 -1.27 7.91 -21.64
C ILE A 312 0.07 8.64 -21.45
N GLY A 313 0.09 9.95 -21.70
CA GLY A 313 1.24 10.81 -21.45
C GLY A 313 1.17 11.58 -20.13
N PHE A 314 2.34 12.02 -19.67
CA PHE A 314 2.47 12.88 -18.50
C PHE A 314 3.41 14.07 -18.76
N ILE A 315 3.15 15.16 -18.04
CA ILE A 315 4.14 16.21 -17.78
C ILE A 315 5.08 15.68 -16.68
N PRO A 316 6.41 15.61 -16.93
CA PRO A 316 7.34 15.09 -15.93
C PRO A 316 7.36 15.96 -14.68
N TYR A 317 7.64 15.32 -13.55
CA TYR A 317 8.02 15.97 -12.31
C TYR A 317 9.37 16.66 -12.44
N LYS A 318 9.47 17.81 -11.79
CA LYS A 318 10.72 18.56 -11.63
C LYS A 318 11.09 18.65 -10.15
N PRO A 319 12.40 18.76 -9.81
CA PRO A 319 12.84 18.94 -8.42
C PRO A 319 12.21 20.18 -7.74
N GLU A 320 11.85 21.20 -8.53
CA GLU A 320 11.27 22.45 -8.03
C GLU A 320 9.75 22.38 -7.84
N ASP A 321 9.09 21.29 -8.23
CA ASP A 321 7.65 21.13 -8.03
C ASP A 321 7.34 21.11 -6.53
N ASP A 322 6.35 21.88 -6.09
CA ASP A 322 6.04 22.09 -4.66
C ASP A 322 5.79 20.77 -3.91
N VAL A 323 5.06 19.84 -4.52
CA VAL A 323 4.81 18.51 -3.95
C VAL A 323 6.11 17.70 -3.79
N VAL A 324 7.07 17.85 -4.69
CA VAL A 324 8.37 17.16 -4.66
C VAL A 324 9.23 17.74 -3.54
N LEU A 325 9.34 19.06 -3.45
CA LEU A 325 10.10 19.73 -2.39
C LEU A 325 9.57 19.34 -1.00
N ARG A 326 8.25 19.31 -0.83
CA ARG A 326 7.62 19.02 0.46
C ARG A 326 7.69 17.55 0.81
N PHE A 327 7.36 16.66 -0.13
CA PHE A 327 7.34 15.23 0.15
C PHE A 327 8.76 14.69 0.35
N SER A 328 9.77 15.17 -0.39
CA SER A 328 11.18 14.79 -0.18
C SER A 328 11.67 15.16 1.23
N LYS A 329 11.34 16.36 1.70
CA LYS A 329 11.61 16.78 3.08
C LYS A 329 10.89 15.89 4.10
N LYS A 330 9.60 15.62 3.88
CA LYS A 330 8.78 14.78 4.78
C LYS A 330 9.35 13.38 4.92
N ILE A 331 9.61 12.70 3.81
CA ILE A 331 10.12 11.34 3.83
C ILE A 331 11.51 11.28 4.47
N ASP A 332 12.38 12.26 4.20
CA ASP A 332 13.70 12.36 4.85
C ASP A 332 13.60 12.47 6.38
N ILE A 333 12.71 13.34 6.86
CA ILE A 333 12.47 13.54 8.30
C ILE A 333 11.95 12.27 8.96
N ILE A 334 10.96 11.62 8.34
CA ILE A 334 10.33 10.41 8.88
C ILE A 334 11.32 9.25 8.89
N MET A 335 12.03 9.01 7.78
CA MET A 335 12.93 7.87 7.63
C MET A 335 14.09 7.96 8.63
N LYS A 336 14.66 9.15 8.82
CA LYS A 336 15.77 9.39 9.76
C LYS A 336 15.34 9.59 11.21
N GLY A 337 14.04 9.52 11.50
CA GLY A 337 13.51 9.74 12.85
C GLY A 337 13.82 11.13 13.41
N ARG A 338 13.93 12.15 12.54
CA ARG A 338 14.31 13.53 12.89
C ARG A 338 13.14 14.41 13.31
N LEU A 339 11.98 13.82 13.62
CA LEU A 339 10.85 14.54 14.18
C LEU A 339 11.27 15.16 15.53
N LYS A 340 11.71 16.42 15.48
CA LYS A 340 11.85 17.24 16.67
C LYS A 340 10.43 17.59 17.09
N LEU A 341 9.92 16.86 18.06
CA LEU A 341 8.79 17.33 18.85
C LEU A 341 9.26 18.62 19.53
N ASP A 342 8.91 19.77 18.94
CA ASP A 342 9.09 21.06 19.59
C ASP A 342 8.14 21.05 20.79
N ARG A 343 8.67 20.61 21.94
CA ARG A 343 7.98 20.62 23.23
C ARG A 343 7.79 22.07 23.62
N ARG A 344 6.74 22.70 23.11
CA ARG A 344 6.23 23.92 23.72
C ARG A 344 5.35 23.49 24.88
N GLU A 345 5.81 23.93 26.04
CA GLU A 345 5.36 23.66 27.41
C GLU A 345 3.87 23.89 27.63
#